data_AF-A0A1Q3T0B9-F1
#
_entry.id   AF-A0A1Q3T0B9-F1
#
_cell.length_a   1.000
_cell.length_b   1.000
_cell.length_c   1.000
_cell.angle_alpha   90.00
_cell.angle_beta   90.00
_cell.angle_gamma   90.00
#
_symmetry.space_group_name_H-M   'P 1'
#
loop_
_entity.id
_entity.type
_entity.pdbx_description
1 polymer ?
#
loop_
_entity_poly.entity_id
_entity_poly.type
_entity_poly.pdbx_seq_one_letter_code
_entity_poly.pdbx_strand_id
1 'polypeptide(L)'
;MATDRLILDIPGPDGDREVGLSSPDRVLWPAVGITKRELAEYLLAVAEPFLAANGHRPVSLERYPDSIEGEMFFSKNPPKGAPSFVDTVTVTYNSGRRHPQIVLTEPAAVVWAAQMNTVVFHPWASRLENTDNPVELRIDLDPQPGTDFPDAAAVAPALRDVLAEAGLEAWIKTSGNRGIHLFCPIEPEWEFLDVRHAVIAAGRELERRMPERVTTNWWKEERGERVFIDFNQANRDRTMAGAYSPRALPTATVATPITWDELASVDPASFTVRTVPQRLAELGDPWADFGGAPGRIDTLLEWWERDLSNGLGELPFPPEFPKMPGEPPRVQPSRARRPDTSDPETNEPGTETA
;
A
#
# COMPACT_ATOMS: atom_id res chain seq x y z
N MET A 1 8.68 -28.89 27.84
CA MET A 1 8.02 -27.99 28.82
C MET A 1 6.88 -27.32 28.10
N ALA A 2 5.67 -27.34 28.64
CA ALA A 2 4.53 -26.65 28.01
C ALA A 2 4.92 -25.18 27.88
N THR A 3 4.89 -24.65 26.66
CA THR A 3 5.17 -23.23 26.43
C THR A 3 4.10 -22.44 27.15
N ASP A 4 4.49 -21.52 28.03
CA ASP A 4 3.53 -20.67 28.75
C ASP A 4 2.60 -20.01 27.74
N ARG A 5 1.30 -20.26 27.90
CA ARG A 5 0.25 -19.64 27.10
C ARG A 5 -0.25 -18.44 27.90
N LEU A 6 -0.09 -17.25 27.35
CA LEU A 6 -0.67 -16.03 27.92
C LEU A 6 -2.11 -15.92 27.43
N ILE A 7 -3.06 -15.71 28.32
CA ILE A 7 -4.44 -15.35 27.95
C ILE A 7 -4.57 -13.84 28.09
N LEU A 8 -5.08 -13.19 27.05
CA LEU A 8 -5.38 -11.76 27.03
C LEU A 8 -6.89 -11.60 27.00
N ASP A 9 -7.43 -10.89 27.99
CA ASP A 9 -8.82 -10.45 28.01
C ASP A 9 -8.93 -9.12 27.26
N ILE A 10 -9.65 -9.12 26.16
CA ILE A 10 -9.69 -8.00 25.22
C ILE A 10 -11.14 -7.50 25.10
N PRO A 11 -11.44 -6.27 25.54
CA PRO A 11 -12.76 -5.68 25.35
C PRO A 11 -13.14 -5.63 23.87
N GLY A 12 -14.37 -6.03 23.57
CA GLY A 12 -14.95 -6.02 22.24
C GLY A 12 -16.38 -5.46 22.23
N PRO A 13 -16.95 -5.22 21.04
CA PRO A 13 -18.29 -4.66 20.90
C PRO A 13 -19.39 -5.52 21.54
N ASP A 14 -19.21 -6.85 21.58
CA ASP A 14 -20.16 -7.81 22.17
C ASP A 14 -19.70 -8.38 23.51
N GLY A 15 -18.80 -7.67 24.21
CA GLY A 15 -18.17 -8.11 25.45
C GLY A 15 -16.73 -8.60 25.28
N ASP A 16 -16.11 -8.97 26.39
CA ASP A 16 -14.71 -9.35 26.44
C ASP A 16 -14.44 -10.65 25.68
N ARG A 17 -13.29 -10.71 24.99
CA ARG A 17 -12.80 -11.89 24.26
C ARG A 17 -11.53 -12.39 24.92
N GLU A 18 -11.45 -13.69 25.15
CA GLU A 18 -10.21 -14.35 25.55
C GLU A 18 -9.39 -14.73 24.32
N VAL A 19 -8.18 -14.16 24.18
CA VAL A 19 -7.23 -14.52 23.13
C VAL A 19 -5.99 -15.15 23.74
N GLY A 20 -5.72 -16.41 23.35
CA GLY A 20 -4.55 -17.13 23.81
C GLY A 20 -3.32 -16.90 22.93
N LEU A 21 -2.26 -16.36 23.51
CA LEU A 21 -0.95 -16.17 22.89
C LEU A 21 0.00 -17.31 23.27
N SER A 22 0.35 -18.15 22.30
CA SER A 22 1.37 -19.19 22.47
C SER A 22 2.76 -18.64 22.17
N SER A 23 3.77 -19.11 22.90
CA SER A 23 5.16 -18.65 22.77
C SER A 23 5.27 -17.11 22.91
N PRO A 24 4.69 -16.51 23.96
CA PRO A 24 4.65 -15.06 24.13
C PRO A 24 6.05 -14.45 24.14
N ASP A 25 7.04 -15.15 24.70
CA ASP A 25 8.41 -14.64 24.86
C ASP A 25 9.31 -14.94 23.65
N ARG A 26 8.74 -15.49 22.57
CA ARG A 26 9.50 -15.67 21.32
C ARG A 26 9.85 -14.31 20.75
N VAL A 27 11.15 -14.11 20.50
CA VAL A 27 11.68 -12.88 19.92
C VAL A 27 11.34 -12.82 18.43
N LEU A 28 10.52 -11.85 18.04
CA LEU A 28 10.14 -11.60 16.65
C LEU A 28 11.12 -10.66 15.95
N TRP A 29 11.65 -9.65 16.66
CA TRP A 29 12.72 -8.78 16.16
C TRP A 29 14.00 -8.96 16.97
N PRO A 30 14.95 -9.78 16.51
CA PRO A 30 16.19 -10.06 17.24
C PRO A 30 17.03 -8.83 17.55
N ALA A 31 17.16 -7.91 16.58
CA ALA A 31 18.00 -6.72 16.71
C ALA A 31 17.60 -5.77 17.85
N VAL A 32 16.30 -5.71 18.18
CA VAL A 32 15.75 -4.84 19.25
C VAL A 32 15.09 -5.62 20.39
N GLY A 33 15.14 -6.96 20.33
CA GLY A 33 14.61 -7.86 21.36
C GLY A 33 13.09 -7.83 21.53
N ILE A 34 12.31 -7.39 20.53
CA ILE A 34 10.85 -7.32 20.65
C ILE A 34 10.26 -8.72 20.51
N THR A 35 9.45 -9.10 21.49
CA THR A 35 8.78 -10.39 21.59
C THR A 35 7.40 -10.40 20.91
N LYS A 36 6.84 -11.60 20.73
CA LYS A 36 5.47 -11.80 20.28
C LYS A 36 4.45 -11.15 21.23
N ARG A 37 4.71 -11.18 22.53
CA ARG A 37 3.90 -10.52 23.56
C ARG A 37 3.89 -9.02 23.36
N GLU A 38 5.06 -8.40 23.22
CA GLU A 38 5.16 -6.95 23.00
C GLU A 38 4.44 -6.52 21.72
N LEU A 39 4.47 -7.33 20.65
CA LEU A 39 3.67 -7.07 19.45
C LEU A 39 2.16 -7.08 19.74
N ALA A 40 1.68 -8.06 20.50
CA ALA A 40 0.27 -8.14 20.87
C ALA A 40 -0.15 -6.94 21.74
N GLU A 41 0.67 -6.56 22.72
CA GLU A 41 0.46 -5.40 23.58
C GLU A 41 0.48 -4.09 22.79
N TYR A 42 1.40 -3.93 21.84
CA TYR A 42 1.42 -2.81 20.92
C TYR A 42 0.13 -2.70 20.11
N LEU A 43 -0.32 -3.80 19.50
CA LEU A 43 -1.54 -3.81 18.69
C LEU A 43 -2.78 -3.50 19.52
N LEU A 44 -2.82 -3.92 20.79
CA LEU A 44 -3.87 -3.50 21.73
C LEU A 44 -3.81 -2.00 22.03
N ALA A 45 -2.63 -1.46 22.27
CA ALA A 45 -2.45 -0.05 22.59
C ALA A 45 -2.84 0.89 21.43
N VAL A 46 -2.77 0.41 20.18
CA VAL A 46 -3.18 1.17 18.98
C VAL A 46 -4.47 0.65 18.35
N ALA A 47 -5.20 -0.25 19.00
CA ALA A 47 -6.29 -1.01 18.37
C ALA A 47 -7.39 -0.12 17.80
N GLU A 48 -7.78 0.94 18.53
CA GLU A 48 -8.82 1.87 18.11
C GLU A 48 -8.47 2.60 16.80
N PRO A 49 -7.37 3.38 16.71
CA PRO A 49 -7.01 4.05 15.46
C PRO A 49 -6.55 3.05 14.37
N PHE A 50 -5.98 1.90 14.75
CA PHE A 50 -5.70 0.82 13.79
C PHE A 50 -6.99 0.32 13.13
N LEU A 51 -8.06 0.07 13.89
CA LEU A 51 -9.33 -0.39 13.34
C LEU A 51 -10.09 0.71 12.61
N ALA A 52 -9.99 1.97 13.04
CA ALA A 52 -10.57 3.10 12.32
C ALA A 52 -10.00 3.20 10.89
N ALA A 53 -8.67 3.07 10.74
CA ALA A 53 -8.02 3.16 9.43
C ALA A 53 -8.12 1.85 8.61
N ASN A 54 -7.97 0.69 9.24
CA ASN A 54 -7.74 -0.59 8.54
C ASN A 54 -8.87 -1.60 8.72
N GLY A 55 -9.75 -1.41 9.70
CA GLY A 55 -10.83 -2.34 10.02
C GLY A 55 -11.91 -2.36 8.94
N HIS A 56 -12.76 -3.39 8.98
CA HIS A 56 -13.84 -3.59 8.01
C HIS A 56 -13.37 -3.70 6.55
N ARG A 57 -12.12 -4.11 6.34
CA ARG A 57 -11.52 -4.33 5.02
C ARG A 57 -11.01 -5.77 4.91
N PRO A 58 -11.10 -6.40 3.73
CA PRO A 58 -10.30 -7.58 3.46
C PRO A 58 -8.82 -7.27 3.72
N VAL A 59 -8.09 -8.17 4.39
CA VAL A 59 -6.69 -7.95 4.76
C VAL A 59 -5.81 -9.13 4.34
N SER A 60 -4.67 -8.81 3.71
CA SER A 60 -3.58 -9.77 3.54
C SER A 60 -2.63 -9.66 4.74
N LEU A 61 -2.30 -10.80 5.34
CA LEU A 61 -1.45 -10.87 6.54
C LEU A 61 -0.04 -11.34 6.15
N GLU A 62 0.98 -10.54 6.40
CA GLU A 62 2.40 -10.92 6.24
C GLU A 62 2.89 -11.57 7.54
N ARG A 63 3.22 -12.86 7.47
CA ARG A 63 3.43 -13.71 8.65
C ARG A 63 4.85 -14.23 8.74
N TYR A 64 5.35 -14.27 9.97
CA TYR A 64 6.71 -14.66 10.33
C TYR A 64 6.69 -15.70 11.45
N PRO A 65 6.61 -17.01 11.12
CA PRO A 65 6.48 -18.09 12.10
C PRO A 65 7.55 -18.10 13.19
N ASP A 66 8.78 -17.74 12.84
CA ASP A 66 9.91 -17.76 13.77
C ASP A 66 10.28 -16.34 14.23
N SER A 67 10.79 -15.53 13.31
CA SER A 67 11.17 -14.13 13.48
C SER A 67 11.15 -13.40 12.13
N ILE A 68 11.34 -12.08 12.14
CA ILE A 68 11.42 -11.28 10.90
C ILE A 68 12.64 -11.61 10.01
N GLU A 69 13.63 -12.34 10.54
CA GLU A 69 14.80 -12.82 9.79
C GLU A 69 14.58 -14.21 9.17
N GLY A 70 13.46 -14.87 9.53
CA GLY A 70 13.11 -16.21 9.08
C GLY A 70 12.23 -16.25 7.83
N GLU A 71 11.52 -17.36 7.66
CA GLU A 71 10.57 -17.52 6.55
C GLU A 71 9.41 -16.53 6.67
N MET A 72 9.05 -15.93 5.54
CA MET A 72 7.89 -15.06 5.39
C MET A 72 6.88 -15.69 4.44
N PHE A 73 5.59 -15.59 4.77
CA PHE A 73 4.52 -15.88 3.82
C PHE A 73 3.31 -14.96 3.99
N PHE A 74 2.58 -14.76 2.90
CA PHE A 74 1.29 -14.08 2.91
C PHE A 74 0.15 -15.05 3.16
N SER A 75 -0.72 -14.71 4.11
CA SER A 75 -1.96 -15.42 4.40
C SER A 75 -3.15 -14.53 4.05
N LYS A 76 -3.94 -14.97 3.07
CA LYS A 76 -5.17 -14.29 2.64
C LYS A 76 -6.41 -15.04 3.12
N ASN A 77 -6.38 -16.37 3.03
CA ASN A 77 -7.51 -17.22 3.37
C ASN A 77 -7.67 -17.38 4.90
N PRO A 78 -8.92 -17.45 5.40
CA PRO A 78 -9.16 -17.79 6.80
C PRO A 78 -8.69 -19.22 7.09
N PRO A 79 -7.92 -19.45 8.18
CA PRO A 79 -7.54 -20.79 8.60
C PRO A 79 -8.75 -21.57 9.10
N LYS A 80 -8.71 -22.90 8.98
CA LYS A 80 -9.71 -23.76 9.63
C LYS A 80 -9.68 -23.51 11.15
N GLY A 81 -10.86 -23.28 11.74
CA GLY A 81 -10.98 -23.02 13.17
C GLY A 81 -10.62 -21.59 13.60
N ALA A 82 -10.69 -20.62 12.68
CA ALA A 82 -10.70 -19.21 13.07
C ALA A 82 -11.80 -18.95 14.13
N PRO A 83 -11.53 -18.14 15.17
CA PRO A 83 -12.53 -17.78 16.17
C PRO A 83 -13.77 -17.12 15.54
N SER A 84 -14.92 -17.23 16.21
CA SER A 84 -16.19 -16.69 15.70
C SER A 84 -16.21 -15.17 15.52
N PHE A 85 -15.28 -14.46 16.15
CA PHE A 85 -15.11 -13.01 16.04
C PHE A 85 -14.14 -12.57 14.94
N VAL A 86 -13.62 -13.51 14.15
CA VAL A 86 -12.80 -13.21 12.96
C VAL A 86 -13.67 -13.33 11.73
N ASP A 87 -14.06 -12.18 11.19
CA ASP A 87 -14.92 -12.09 10.02
C ASP A 87 -14.21 -12.47 8.73
N THR A 88 -15.01 -12.79 7.71
CA THR A 88 -14.51 -13.08 6.37
C THR A 88 -15.42 -12.51 5.29
N VAL A 89 -14.84 -12.16 4.15
CA VAL A 89 -15.59 -11.70 2.97
C VAL A 89 -15.03 -12.35 1.70
N THR A 90 -15.89 -12.69 0.75
CA THR A 90 -15.44 -13.22 -0.54
C THR A 90 -14.98 -12.07 -1.42
N VAL A 91 -13.71 -12.08 -1.82
CA VAL A 91 -13.14 -11.09 -2.74
C VAL A 91 -12.89 -11.69 -4.12
N THR A 92 -12.91 -10.83 -5.14
CA THR A 92 -12.46 -11.16 -6.50
C THR A 92 -11.01 -10.70 -6.67
N TYR A 93 -10.12 -11.58 -7.14
CA TYR A 93 -8.71 -11.28 -7.42
C TYR A 93 -8.52 -10.74 -8.85
N ASN A 94 -7.35 -10.18 -9.15
CA ASN A 94 -6.99 -9.74 -10.51
C ASN A 94 -7.09 -10.86 -11.57
N SER A 95 -6.95 -12.12 -11.16
CA SER A 95 -7.16 -13.30 -12.01
C SER A 95 -8.63 -13.64 -12.31
N GLY A 96 -9.58 -12.92 -11.71
CA GLY A 96 -11.02 -13.22 -11.75
C GLY A 96 -11.46 -14.33 -10.78
N ARG A 97 -10.53 -15.03 -10.13
CA ARG A 97 -10.86 -16.02 -9.09
C ARG A 97 -11.50 -15.35 -7.87
N ARG A 98 -12.35 -16.09 -7.16
CA ARG A 98 -13.02 -15.62 -5.94
C ARG A 98 -12.65 -16.51 -4.76
N HIS A 99 -12.18 -15.92 -3.66
CA HIS A 99 -11.88 -16.65 -2.42
C HIS A 99 -12.23 -15.79 -1.19
N PRO A 100 -12.57 -16.42 -0.04
CA PRO A 100 -12.73 -15.69 1.20
C PRO A 100 -11.40 -15.11 1.69
N GLN A 101 -11.44 -13.88 2.21
CA GLN A 101 -10.35 -13.25 2.94
C GLN A 101 -10.80 -12.86 4.34
N ILE A 102 -9.83 -12.80 5.27
CA ILE A 102 -10.04 -12.33 6.65
C ILE A 102 -10.42 -10.84 6.63
N VAL A 103 -11.31 -10.45 7.54
CA VAL A 103 -11.65 -9.07 7.87
C VAL A 103 -11.44 -8.87 9.38
N LEU A 104 -10.82 -7.76 9.77
CA LEU A 104 -10.61 -7.39 11.17
C LEU A 104 -11.65 -6.33 11.54
N THR A 105 -12.50 -6.63 12.53
CA THR A 105 -13.63 -5.77 12.94
C THR A 105 -13.60 -5.42 14.43
N GLU A 106 -12.76 -6.08 15.22
CA GLU A 106 -12.59 -5.81 16.66
C GLU A 106 -11.14 -6.05 17.13
N PRO A 107 -10.71 -5.46 18.27
CA PRO A 107 -9.33 -5.56 18.75
C PRO A 107 -8.85 -7.01 18.94
N ALA A 108 -9.73 -7.90 19.39
CA ALA A 108 -9.41 -9.32 19.58
C ALA A 108 -9.01 -10.02 18.27
N ALA A 109 -9.62 -9.65 17.14
CA ALA A 109 -9.24 -10.17 15.83
C ALA A 109 -7.84 -9.71 15.41
N VAL A 110 -7.46 -8.47 15.73
CA VAL A 110 -6.12 -7.91 15.47
C VAL A 110 -5.06 -8.67 16.27
N VAL A 111 -5.29 -8.88 17.56
CA VAL A 111 -4.37 -9.65 18.43
C VAL A 111 -4.33 -11.12 18.03
N TRP A 112 -5.45 -11.70 17.64
CA TRP A 112 -5.48 -13.06 17.10
C TRP A 112 -4.62 -13.19 15.84
N ALA A 113 -4.61 -12.18 14.96
CA ALA A 113 -3.72 -12.18 13.81
C ALA A 113 -2.23 -12.17 14.22
N ALA A 114 -1.87 -11.46 15.31
CA ALA A 114 -0.53 -11.52 15.89
C ALA A 114 -0.21 -12.88 16.54
N GLN A 115 -1.20 -13.54 17.17
CA GLN A 115 -1.09 -14.94 17.59
C GLN A 115 -0.79 -15.86 16.40
N MET A 116 -1.34 -15.56 15.23
CA MET A 116 -1.03 -16.23 13.98
C MET A 116 0.33 -15.80 13.39
N ASN A 117 1.15 -15.03 14.12
CA ASN A 117 2.47 -14.56 13.71
C ASN A 117 2.42 -13.50 12.60
N THR A 118 1.32 -12.77 12.46
CA THR A 118 1.25 -11.62 11.57
C THR A 118 2.08 -10.47 12.14
N VAL A 119 2.91 -9.87 11.29
CA VAL A 119 3.70 -8.68 11.62
C VAL A 119 3.20 -7.47 10.84
N VAL A 120 2.92 -7.64 9.54
CA VAL A 120 2.47 -6.56 8.65
C VAL A 120 1.06 -6.85 8.16
N PHE A 121 0.21 -5.83 8.21
CA PHE A 121 -1.18 -5.89 7.80
C PHE A 121 -1.37 -5.08 6.52
N HIS A 122 -1.96 -5.70 5.51
CA HIS A 122 -2.18 -5.07 4.20
C HIS A 122 -3.68 -5.02 3.88
N PRO A 123 -4.41 -4.01 4.39
CA PRO A 123 -5.83 -3.86 4.13
C PRO A 123 -6.08 -3.42 2.69
N TRP A 124 -7.17 -3.90 2.10
CA TRP A 124 -7.64 -3.46 0.80
C TRP A 124 -8.13 -2.01 0.85
N ALA A 125 -8.11 -1.33 -0.29
CA ALA A 125 -8.63 0.03 -0.42
C ALA A 125 -10.18 0.08 -0.37
N SER A 126 -10.83 -1.07 -0.55
CA SER A 126 -12.27 -1.27 -0.43
C SER A 126 -12.66 -1.89 0.92
N ARG A 127 -13.93 -1.73 1.30
CA ARG A 127 -14.51 -2.30 2.54
C ARG A 127 -15.25 -3.61 2.26
N LEU A 128 -15.59 -4.35 3.32
CA LEU A 128 -16.27 -5.65 3.17
C LEU A 128 -17.66 -5.54 2.52
N GLU A 129 -18.33 -4.39 2.61
CA GLU A 129 -19.67 -4.18 2.05
C GLU A 129 -19.64 -4.05 0.53
N ASN A 130 -18.53 -3.55 -0.02
CA ASN A 130 -18.33 -3.36 -1.45
C ASN A 130 -16.84 -3.54 -1.79
N THR A 131 -16.42 -4.80 -2.00
CA THR A 131 -15.00 -5.14 -2.15
C THR A 131 -14.40 -4.70 -3.48
N ASP A 132 -15.21 -4.30 -4.45
CA ASP A 132 -14.78 -3.99 -5.82
C ASP A 132 -14.54 -2.50 -6.07
N ASN A 133 -15.17 -1.64 -5.26
CA ASN A 133 -15.05 -0.18 -5.37
C ASN A 133 -14.29 0.37 -4.15
N PRO A 134 -13.06 0.90 -4.33
CA PRO A 134 -12.28 1.50 -3.25
C PRO A 134 -13.00 2.67 -2.58
N VAL A 135 -12.82 2.81 -1.27
CA VAL A 135 -13.22 4.01 -0.49
C VAL A 135 -12.05 4.98 -0.29
N GLU A 136 -10.89 4.65 -0.87
CA GLU A 136 -9.71 5.49 -0.80
C GLU A 136 -8.85 5.35 -2.05
N LEU A 137 -8.38 6.49 -2.55
CA LEU A 137 -7.31 6.60 -3.52
C LEU A 137 -5.97 6.61 -2.76
N ARG A 138 -5.01 5.79 -3.18
CA ARG A 138 -3.71 5.61 -2.52
C ARG A 138 -2.58 5.90 -3.49
N ILE A 139 -1.63 6.74 -3.09
CA ILE A 139 -0.42 7.05 -3.87
C ILE A 139 0.81 6.78 -3.02
N ASP A 140 1.75 6.00 -3.56
CA ASP A 140 3.02 5.66 -2.94
C ASP A 140 4.14 6.48 -3.59
N LEU A 141 4.78 7.33 -2.78
CA LEU A 141 5.99 8.05 -3.14
C LEU A 141 7.19 7.20 -2.69
N ASP A 142 7.80 6.49 -3.65
CA ASP A 142 8.90 5.54 -3.42
C ASP A 142 10.25 6.14 -3.86
N PRO A 143 11.12 6.56 -2.92
CA PRO A 143 12.47 7.00 -3.24
C PRO A 143 13.29 5.89 -3.90
N GLN A 144 13.78 6.14 -5.11
CA GLN A 144 14.65 5.23 -5.84
C GLN A 144 16.11 5.34 -5.36
N PRO A 145 17.02 4.40 -5.73
CA PRO A 145 18.43 4.53 -5.40
C PRO A 145 18.98 5.92 -5.79
N GLY A 146 19.69 6.56 -4.85
CA GLY A 146 20.13 7.96 -4.98
C GLY A 146 19.20 8.99 -4.35
N THR A 147 17.98 8.59 -3.95
CA THR A 147 17.02 9.42 -3.21
C THR A 147 16.57 8.76 -1.91
N ASP A 148 16.01 9.54 -1.01
CA ASP A 148 15.57 9.08 0.32
C ASP A 148 14.26 9.73 0.80
N PHE A 149 13.96 9.58 2.09
CA PHE A 149 12.74 10.12 2.68
C PHE A 149 12.61 11.65 2.54
N PRO A 150 13.64 12.46 2.87
CA PRO A 150 13.67 13.88 2.54
C PRO A 150 13.25 14.24 1.11
N ASP A 151 13.69 13.46 0.11
CA ASP A 151 13.28 13.69 -1.28
C ASP A 151 11.77 13.52 -1.48
N ALA A 152 11.21 12.42 -0.97
CA ALA A 152 9.76 12.18 -0.99
C ALA A 152 8.99 13.25 -0.20
N ALA A 153 9.50 13.64 0.98
CA ALA A 153 8.89 14.66 1.84
C ALA A 153 8.83 16.03 1.15
N ALA A 154 9.85 16.36 0.36
CA ALA A 154 9.89 17.59 -0.41
C ALA A 154 9.08 17.54 -1.72
N VAL A 155 8.54 16.37 -2.12
CA VAL A 155 7.61 16.22 -3.26
C VAL A 155 6.15 16.14 -2.81
N ALA A 156 5.89 15.55 -1.64
CA ALA A 156 4.53 15.29 -1.16
C ALA A 156 3.61 16.53 -1.07
N PRO A 157 4.06 17.74 -0.68
CA PRO A 157 3.22 18.95 -0.71
C PRO A 157 2.73 19.30 -2.11
N ALA A 158 3.56 19.14 -3.14
CA ALA A 158 3.13 19.40 -4.52
C ALA A 158 2.09 18.37 -4.99
N LEU A 159 2.19 17.11 -4.54
CA LEU A 159 1.15 16.11 -4.80
C LEU A 159 -0.15 16.43 -4.04
N ARG A 160 -0.05 16.95 -2.81
CA ARG A 160 -1.22 17.46 -2.06
C ARG A 160 -1.94 18.54 -2.87
N ASP A 161 -1.20 19.49 -3.44
CA ASP A 161 -1.78 20.57 -4.24
C ASP A 161 -2.46 20.03 -5.50
N VAL A 162 -1.82 19.08 -6.21
CA VAL A 162 -2.41 18.39 -7.37
C VAL A 162 -3.72 17.70 -7.00
N LEU A 163 -3.78 17.01 -5.86
CA LEU A 163 -4.98 16.33 -5.39
C LEU A 163 -6.06 17.33 -4.96
N ALA A 164 -5.67 18.43 -4.30
CA ALA A 164 -6.59 19.49 -3.89
C ALA A 164 -7.22 20.22 -5.09
N GLU A 165 -6.46 20.44 -6.16
CA GLU A 165 -6.98 20.97 -7.44
C GLU A 165 -8.01 20.03 -8.08
N ALA A 166 -7.89 18.73 -7.84
CA ALA A 166 -8.89 17.73 -8.24
C ALA A 166 -10.05 17.59 -7.24
N GLY A 167 -10.10 18.42 -6.20
CA GLY A 167 -11.16 18.40 -5.18
C GLY A 167 -10.99 17.32 -4.11
N LEU A 168 -9.80 16.73 -3.97
CA LEU A 168 -9.51 15.69 -2.99
C LEU A 168 -8.70 16.21 -1.81
N GLU A 169 -9.11 15.81 -0.61
CA GLU A 169 -8.32 16.02 0.60
C GLU A 169 -7.33 14.88 0.81
N ALA A 170 -6.04 15.21 0.90
CA ALA A 170 -4.97 14.24 1.08
C ALA A 170 -4.53 14.13 2.54
N TRP A 171 -4.36 12.88 2.98
CA TRP A 171 -3.90 12.46 4.30
C TRP A 171 -2.61 11.66 4.14
N ILE A 172 -1.69 11.75 5.09
CA ILE A 172 -0.37 11.15 4.93
C ILE A 172 0.03 10.23 6.07
N LYS A 173 0.86 9.27 5.72
CA LYS A 173 1.58 8.45 6.69
C LYS A 173 2.97 8.13 6.17
N THR A 174 3.92 7.94 7.09
CA THR A 174 5.18 7.30 6.72
C THR A 174 4.88 5.86 6.29
N SER A 175 5.65 5.34 5.34
CA SER A 175 5.54 3.91 4.99
C SER A 175 6.06 3.01 6.11
N GLY A 176 6.84 3.54 7.06
CA GLY A 176 7.65 2.77 8.00
C GLY A 176 8.91 2.17 7.35
N ASN A 177 9.17 2.48 6.08
CA ASN A 177 10.42 2.14 5.38
C ASN A 177 11.06 3.45 4.86
N ARG A 178 11.15 3.65 3.54
CA ARG A 178 11.80 4.84 2.95
C ARG A 178 10.82 5.88 2.38
N GLY A 179 9.61 5.45 2.01
CA GLY A 179 8.64 6.30 1.30
C GLY A 179 7.54 6.90 2.16
N ILE A 180 6.68 7.68 1.51
CA ILE A 180 5.47 8.31 2.07
C ILE A 180 4.28 7.79 1.29
N HIS A 181 3.20 7.46 2.00
CA HIS A 181 1.94 7.15 1.35
C HIS A 181 0.95 8.30 1.57
N LEU A 182 0.28 8.70 0.49
CA LEU A 182 -0.82 9.65 0.50
C LEU A 182 -2.14 8.90 0.26
N PHE A 183 -3.16 9.31 0.99
CA PHE A 183 -4.50 8.73 0.97
C PHE A 183 -5.52 9.84 0.77
N CYS A 184 -6.48 9.64 -0.12
CA CYS A 184 -7.66 10.48 -0.24
C CYS A 184 -8.89 9.59 -0.04
N PRO A 185 -9.75 9.86 0.96
CA PRO A 185 -11.07 9.25 1.01
C PRO A 185 -11.85 9.59 -0.26
N ILE A 186 -12.49 8.59 -0.87
CA ILE A 186 -13.29 8.75 -2.08
C ILE A 186 -14.61 8.02 -1.98
N GLU A 187 -15.61 8.48 -2.72
CA GLU A 187 -16.88 7.76 -2.88
C GLU A 187 -16.63 6.38 -3.53
N PRO A 188 -17.24 5.29 -3.02
CA PRO A 188 -17.07 3.94 -3.57
C PRO A 188 -17.90 3.69 -4.83
N GLU A 189 -17.78 4.58 -5.81
CA GLU A 189 -18.51 4.54 -7.10
C GLU A 189 -17.68 3.95 -8.25
N TRP A 190 -16.36 3.90 -8.09
CA TRP A 190 -15.42 3.50 -9.14
C TRP A 190 -14.70 2.22 -8.80
N GLU A 191 -14.51 1.35 -9.79
CA GLU A 191 -13.71 0.15 -9.60
C GLU A 191 -12.20 0.47 -9.54
N PHE A 192 -11.40 -0.47 -9.05
CA PHE A 192 -9.94 -0.35 -8.94
C PHE A 192 -9.22 0.15 -10.21
N LEU A 193 -9.73 -0.21 -11.41
CA LEU A 193 -9.10 0.22 -12.66
C LEU A 193 -9.23 1.72 -12.87
N ASP A 194 -10.42 2.28 -12.67
CA ASP A 194 -10.68 3.71 -12.79
C ASP A 194 -9.92 4.49 -11.72
N VAL A 195 -9.89 3.99 -10.48
CA VAL A 195 -9.07 4.58 -9.40
C VAL A 195 -7.59 4.58 -9.77
N ARG A 196 -7.09 3.51 -10.40
CA ARG A 196 -5.72 3.49 -10.91
C ARG A 196 -5.48 4.52 -12.02
N HIS A 197 -6.42 4.71 -12.94
CA HIS A 197 -6.31 5.75 -13.97
C HIS A 197 -6.25 7.15 -13.36
N ALA A 198 -7.06 7.42 -12.33
CA ALA A 198 -6.99 8.64 -11.55
C ALA A 198 -5.61 8.84 -10.89
N VAL A 199 -5.03 7.80 -10.30
CA VAL A 199 -3.66 7.84 -9.74
C VAL A 199 -2.61 8.11 -10.81
N ILE A 200 -2.73 7.51 -12.00
CA ILE A 200 -1.82 7.78 -13.13
C ILE A 200 -1.92 9.24 -13.56
N ALA A 201 -3.12 9.79 -13.69
CA ALA A 201 -3.33 11.18 -14.07
C ALA A 201 -2.72 12.15 -13.05
N ALA A 202 -2.95 11.92 -11.76
CA ALA A 202 -2.32 12.68 -10.68
C ALA A 202 -0.78 12.57 -10.74
N GLY A 203 -0.27 11.36 -10.98
CA GLY A 203 1.17 11.12 -11.06
C GLY A 203 1.85 11.82 -12.23
N ARG A 204 1.24 11.78 -13.41
CA ARG A 204 1.70 12.51 -14.60
C ARG A 204 1.67 14.01 -14.39
N GLU A 205 0.63 14.50 -13.71
CA GLU A 205 0.52 15.93 -13.41
C GLU A 205 1.65 16.38 -12.47
N LEU A 206 1.96 15.58 -11.45
CA LEU A 206 3.10 15.85 -10.58
C LEU A 206 4.43 15.77 -11.34
N GLU A 207 4.63 14.76 -12.17
CA GLU A 207 5.84 14.61 -12.99
C GLU A 207 6.02 15.79 -13.96
N ARG A 208 4.95 16.31 -14.57
CA ARG A 208 5.00 17.53 -15.41
C ARG A 208 5.45 18.76 -14.61
N ARG A 209 5.02 18.89 -13.35
CA ARG A 209 5.38 20.02 -12.47
C ARG A 209 6.79 19.90 -11.90
N MET A 210 7.27 18.67 -11.70
CA MET A 210 8.54 18.38 -11.02
C MET A 210 9.39 17.31 -11.77
N PRO A 211 9.69 17.50 -13.07
CA PRO A 211 10.27 16.44 -13.91
C PRO A 211 11.67 16.00 -13.49
N GLU A 212 12.40 16.84 -12.75
CA GLU A 212 13.73 16.49 -12.23
C GLU A 212 13.68 15.74 -10.89
N ARG A 213 12.52 15.67 -10.24
CA ARG A 213 12.38 15.07 -8.90
C ARG A 213 11.42 13.89 -8.85
N VAL A 214 10.55 13.77 -9.85
CA VAL A 214 9.44 12.81 -9.88
C VAL A 214 9.46 12.03 -11.18
N THR A 215 9.09 10.76 -11.13
CA THR A 215 8.90 9.96 -12.34
C THR A 215 7.74 8.98 -12.23
N THR A 216 7.04 8.77 -13.36
CA THR A 216 6.08 7.67 -13.53
C THR A 216 6.64 6.52 -14.39
N ASN A 217 7.93 6.54 -14.70
CA ASN A 217 8.56 5.50 -15.52
C ASN A 217 8.56 4.14 -14.79
N TRP A 218 7.89 3.16 -15.41
CA TRP A 218 7.77 1.82 -14.85
C TRP A 218 9.13 1.14 -14.69
N TRP A 219 10.04 1.36 -15.65
CA TRP A 219 11.33 0.69 -15.69
C TRP A 219 12.35 1.34 -14.77
N LYS A 220 12.90 0.57 -13.82
CA LYS A 220 13.92 1.05 -12.87
C LYS A 220 15.10 1.74 -13.54
N GLU A 221 15.52 1.27 -14.72
CA GLU A 221 16.64 1.86 -15.49
C GLU A 221 16.34 3.26 -16.03
N GLU A 222 15.07 3.66 -16.12
CA GLU A 222 14.62 4.96 -16.64
C GLU A 222 14.21 5.95 -15.54
N ARG A 223 14.23 5.53 -14.27
CA ARG A 223 13.80 6.38 -13.15
C ARG A 223 14.84 7.45 -12.80
N GLY A 224 16.12 7.09 -12.86
CA GLY A 224 17.21 7.92 -12.35
C GLY A 224 17.09 8.15 -10.84
N GLU A 225 17.68 9.24 -10.36
CA GLU A 225 17.63 9.67 -8.96
C GLU A 225 16.37 10.53 -8.71
N ARG A 226 15.20 9.92 -8.89
CA ARG A 226 13.89 10.57 -8.72
C ARG A 226 12.98 9.75 -7.82
N VAL A 227 12.01 10.41 -7.19
CA VAL A 227 10.91 9.76 -6.48
C VAL A 227 9.97 9.13 -7.50
N PHE A 228 9.77 7.83 -7.39
CA PHE A 228 8.84 7.10 -8.24
C PHE A 228 7.44 7.15 -7.66
N ILE A 229 6.46 7.47 -8.49
CA ILE A 229 5.04 7.33 -8.13
C ILE A 229 4.61 5.91 -8.48
N ASP A 230 4.46 5.04 -7.48
CA ASP A 230 4.01 3.66 -7.72
C ASP A 230 2.48 3.61 -7.92
N PHE A 231 2.06 4.03 -9.11
CA PHE A 231 0.67 3.98 -9.55
C PHE A 231 0.08 2.56 -9.53
N ASN A 232 0.92 1.52 -9.56
CA ASN A 232 0.44 0.15 -9.54
C ASN A 232 0.02 -0.31 -8.15
N GLN A 233 0.27 0.46 -7.09
CA GLN A 233 -0.32 0.23 -5.76
C GLN A 233 -1.84 0.47 -5.73
N ALA A 234 -2.38 1.21 -6.70
CA ALA A 234 -3.82 1.42 -6.85
C ALA A 234 -4.54 0.20 -7.47
N ASN A 235 -3.80 -0.81 -7.95
CA ASN A 235 -4.43 -2.02 -8.44
C ASN A 235 -5.08 -2.82 -7.31
N ARG A 236 -6.07 -3.62 -7.69
CA ARG A 236 -6.64 -4.68 -6.87
C ARG A 236 -5.56 -5.64 -6.36
N ASP A 237 -5.72 -6.12 -5.12
CA ASP A 237 -4.87 -7.14 -4.49
C ASP A 237 -3.37 -6.77 -4.36
N ARG A 238 -3.08 -5.48 -4.21
CA ARG A 238 -1.72 -4.99 -3.94
C ARG A 238 -1.45 -4.78 -2.46
N THR A 239 -0.22 -5.06 -2.07
CA THR A 239 0.23 -4.94 -0.68
C THR A 239 0.67 -3.52 -0.38
N MET A 240 -0.05 -2.85 0.52
CA MET A 240 0.38 -1.61 1.16
C MET A 240 0.20 -1.77 2.66
N ALA A 241 1.25 -1.56 3.44
CA ALA A 241 1.14 -1.67 4.90
C ALA A 241 0.10 -0.66 5.40
N GLY A 242 -0.84 -1.11 6.22
CA GLY A 242 -1.90 -0.27 6.81
C GLY A 242 -1.35 0.81 7.73
N ALA A 243 -2.18 1.78 8.14
CA ALA A 243 -1.81 2.72 9.20
C ALA A 243 -1.59 1.96 10.52
N TYR A 244 -0.59 2.33 11.31
CA TYR A 244 -0.20 1.64 12.55
C TYR A 244 0.24 0.18 12.37
N SER A 245 0.42 -0.29 11.13
CA SER A 245 1.03 -1.60 10.90
C SER A 245 2.53 -1.53 11.17
N PRO A 246 3.09 -2.45 11.98
CA PRO A 246 4.53 -2.65 12.05
C PRO A 246 5.10 -3.05 10.69
N ARG A 247 6.42 -2.89 10.55
CA ARG A 247 7.21 -3.37 9.41
C ARG A 247 8.18 -4.45 9.89
N ALA A 248 8.39 -5.45 9.05
CA ALA A 248 9.41 -6.48 9.25
C ALA A 248 10.82 -5.95 8.92
N LEU A 249 11.22 -4.87 9.59
CA LEU A 249 12.55 -4.28 9.51
C LEU A 249 13.26 -4.43 10.86
N PRO A 250 14.61 -4.50 10.92
CA PRO A 250 15.35 -4.75 12.15
C PRO A 250 14.98 -3.85 13.33
N THR A 251 14.56 -2.61 13.06
CA THR A 251 14.19 -1.60 14.06
C THR A 251 12.71 -1.61 14.46
N ALA A 252 11.90 -2.54 13.92
CA ALA A 252 10.46 -2.64 14.18
C ALA A 252 9.71 -1.32 13.96
N THR A 253 10.02 -0.64 12.86
CA THR A 253 9.36 0.61 12.48
C THR A 253 7.88 0.40 12.17
N VAL A 254 7.09 1.48 12.21
CA VAL A 254 5.64 1.46 12.01
C VAL A 254 5.26 2.40 10.88
N ALA A 255 4.32 1.96 10.04
CA ALA A 255 3.70 2.82 9.03
C ALA A 255 2.73 3.81 9.69
N THR A 256 3.21 5.00 10.00
CA THR A 256 2.59 5.86 11.04
C THR A 256 1.92 7.08 10.42
N PRO A 257 0.60 7.28 10.66
CA PRO A 257 -0.08 8.55 10.38
C PRO A 257 0.64 9.75 10.98
N ILE A 258 0.75 10.83 10.20
CA ILE A 258 1.34 12.10 10.63
C ILE A 258 0.50 13.25 10.08
N THR A 259 0.64 14.42 10.69
CA THR A 259 0.07 15.65 10.14
C THR A 259 0.97 16.22 9.04
N TRP A 260 0.40 17.08 8.18
CA TRP A 260 1.17 17.79 7.15
C TRP A 260 2.26 18.70 7.73
N ASP A 261 2.01 19.29 8.90
CA ASP A 261 2.96 20.22 9.55
C ASP A 261 4.21 19.49 10.06
N GLU A 262 4.11 18.21 10.39
CA GLU A 262 5.23 17.40 10.88
C GLU A 262 6.16 16.92 9.76
N LEU A 263 5.65 16.84 8.53
CA LEU A 263 6.30 16.14 7.40
C LEU A 263 7.74 16.59 7.15
N ALA A 264 8.01 17.90 7.25
CA ALA A 264 9.34 18.45 6.94
C ALA A 264 10.41 18.11 8.00
N SER A 265 9.99 17.72 9.21
CA SER A 265 10.88 17.51 10.36
C SER A 265 10.88 16.08 10.92
N VAL A 266 9.99 15.23 10.42
CA VAL A 266 9.81 13.89 10.97
C VAL A 266 10.96 12.96 10.56
N ASP A 267 11.46 12.20 11.51
CA ASP A 267 12.30 11.03 11.24
C ASP A 267 11.43 9.77 11.27
N PRO A 268 11.18 9.10 10.13
CA PRO A 268 10.39 7.87 10.09
C PRO A 268 10.96 6.75 10.95
N ALA A 269 12.29 6.72 11.18
CA ALA A 269 12.93 5.70 12.01
C ALA A 269 12.57 5.83 13.49
N SER A 270 12.10 7.01 13.93
CA SER A 270 11.63 7.25 15.29
C SER A 270 10.29 6.57 15.60
N PHE A 271 9.52 6.18 14.58
CA PHE A 271 8.24 5.50 14.75
C PHE A 271 8.42 4.00 14.78
N THR A 272 8.31 3.43 15.97
CA THR A 272 8.51 2.01 16.23
C THR A 272 7.38 1.43 17.07
N VAL A 273 7.30 0.11 17.12
CA VAL A 273 6.40 -0.64 18.02
C VAL A 273 6.47 -0.13 19.48
N ARG A 274 7.62 0.36 19.95
CA ARG A 274 7.78 0.87 21.33
C ARG A 274 7.48 2.36 21.50
N THR A 275 7.55 3.16 20.44
CA THR A 275 7.44 4.63 20.55
C THR A 275 6.07 5.16 20.13
N VAL A 276 5.40 4.49 19.20
CA VAL A 276 4.09 4.93 18.69
C VAL A 276 2.98 4.98 19.74
N PRO A 277 2.86 4.04 20.70
CA PRO A 277 1.81 4.12 21.73
C PRO A 277 1.87 5.39 22.59
N GLN A 278 3.08 5.78 23.02
CA GLN A 278 3.26 7.01 23.79
C GLN A 278 2.90 8.24 22.95
N ARG A 279 3.37 8.30 21.71
CA ARG A 279 3.04 9.39 20.78
C ARG A 279 1.54 9.54 20.59
N LEU A 280 0.82 8.44 20.39
CA LEU A 280 -0.63 8.44 20.21
C LEU A 280 -1.34 8.96 21.47
N ALA A 281 -0.89 8.57 22.66
CA ALA A 281 -1.44 9.06 23.92
C ALA A 281 -1.20 10.57 24.13
N GLU A 282 -0.07 11.10 23.65
CA GLU A 282 0.30 12.52 23.80
C GLU A 282 -0.35 13.44 22.76
N LEU A 283 -0.45 12.99 21.50
CA LEU A 283 -0.86 13.83 20.38
C LEU A 283 -2.26 13.53 19.85
N GLY A 284 -2.83 12.38 20.21
CA GLY A 284 -4.02 11.85 19.54
C GLY A 284 -3.71 11.25 18.17
N ASP A 285 -4.75 10.80 17.46
CA ASP A 285 -4.65 10.22 16.12
C ASP A 285 -4.65 11.32 15.04
N PRO A 286 -3.57 11.48 14.25
CA PRO A 286 -3.53 12.42 13.12
C PRO A 286 -4.55 12.12 12.01
N TRP A 287 -5.18 10.95 12.01
CA TRP A 287 -6.21 10.49 11.09
C TRP A 287 -7.59 10.35 11.75
N ALA A 288 -7.83 10.96 12.92
CA ALA A 288 -9.10 10.84 13.64
C ALA A 288 -10.34 11.20 12.78
N ASP A 289 -10.22 12.19 11.90
CA ASP A 289 -11.30 12.64 10.99
C ASP A 289 -11.17 12.04 9.57
N PHE A 290 -10.27 11.07 9.37
CA PHE A 290 -10.07 10.41 8.07
C PHE A 290 -11.37 9.75 7.60
N GLY A 291 -11.80 10.07 6.38
CA GLY A 291 -13.05 9.56 5.81
C GLY A 291 -14.30 10.38 6.14
N GLY A 292 -14.19 11.48 6.89
CA GLY A 292 -15.32 12.36 7.21
C GLY A 292 -15.88 13.13 6.00
N ALA A 293 -15.08 13.33 4.95
CA ALA A 293 -15.46 14.04 3.73
C ALA A 293 -14.92 13.32 2.48
N PRO A 294 -15.54 12.21 2.04
CA PRO A 294 -15.14 11.52 0.81
C PRO A 294 -15.26 12.45 -0.40
N GLY A 295 -14.21 12.48 -1.21
CA GLY A 295 -14.18 13.23 -2.46
C GLY A 295 -14.60 12.38 -3.66
N ARG A 296 -14.63 13.02 -4.82
CA ARG A 296 -14.89 12.37 -6.10
C ARG A 296 -13.64 12.41 -6.98
N ILE A 297 -13.44 11.39 -7.82
CA ILE A 297 -12.26 11.31 -8.71
C ILE A 297 -12.54 11.77 -10.14
N ASP A 298 -13.73 12.30 -10.46
CA ASP A 298 -14.12 12.68 -11.82
C ASP A 298 -13.11 13.63 -12.48
N THR A 299 -12.60 14.62 -11.75
CA THR A 299 -11.59 15.55 -12.28
C THR A 299 -10.28 14.85 -12.65
N LEU A 300 -9.85 13.86 -11.87
CA LEU A 300 -8.66 13.06 -12.23
C LEU A 300 -8.94 12.17 -13.45
N LEU A 301 -10.16 11.67 -13.61
CA LEU A 301 -10.58 10.92 -14.80
C LEU A 301 -10.66 11.82 -16.05
N GLU A 302 -11.09 13.06 -15.91
CA GLU A 302 -11.02 14.06 -17.00
C GLU A 302 -9.56 14.33 -17.41
N TRP A 303 -8.63 14.40 -16.45
CA TRP A 303 -7.20 14.56 -16.73
C TRP A 303 -6.61 13.31 -17.38
N TRP A 304 -7.08 12.12 -17.01
CA TRP A 304 -6.75 10.87 -17.67
C TRP A 304 -7.17 10.89 -19.14
N GLU A 305 -8.42 11.27 -19.45
CA GLU A 305 -8.92 11.39 -20.83
C GLU A 305 -8.15 12.45 -21.63
N ARG A 306 -7.81 13.58 -21.00
CA ARG A 306 -6.91 14.59 -21.60
C ARG A 306 -5.57 13.96 -21.97
N ASP A 307 -4.96 13.22 -21.05
CA ASP A 307 -3.66 12.59 -21.28
C ASP A 307 -3.74 11.52 -22.39
N LEU A 308 -4.82 10.73 -22.46
CA LEU A 308 -5.10 9.82 -23.58
C LEU A 308 -5.20 10.55 -24.91
N SER A 309 -5.93 11.67 -24.96
CA SER A 309 -6.08 12.50 -26.18
C SER A 309 -4.75 13.09 -26.66
N ASN A 310 -3.81 13.31 -25.74
CA ASN A 310 -2.44 13.77 -26.01
C ASN A 310 -1.46 12.63 -26.33
N GLY A 311 -1.95 11.40 -26.48
CA GLY A 311 -1.14 10.23 -26.83
C GLY A 311 -0.44 9.55 -25.65
N LEU A 312 -0.73 9.94 -24.41
CA LEU A 312 -0.21 9.28 -23.21
C LEU A 312 -1.15 8.13 -22.81
N GLY A 313 -0.92 6.95 -23.41
CA GLY A 313 -1.73 5.75 -23.21
C GLY A 313 -1.63 5.11 -21.81
N GLU A 314 -2.00 3.83 -21.72
CA GLU A 314 -1.88 3.05 -20.49
C GLU A 314 -0.42 2.92 -20.01
N LEU A 315 -0.19 2.80 -18.70
CA LEU A 315 1.09 2.44 -18.12
C LEU A 315 1.16 0.93 -17.85
N PRO A 316 2.36 0.30 -17.90
CA PRO A 316 2.49 -1.13 -17.70
C PRO A 316 1.86 -1.60 -16.38
N PHE A 317 1.18 -2.74 -16.43
CA PHE A 317 0.74 -3.45 -15.24
C PHE A 317 1.86 -4.37 -14.72
N PRO A 318 1.81 -4.78 -13.45
CA PRO A 318 2.69 -5.84 -12.97
C PRO A 318 2.53 -7.13 -13.78
N PRO A 319 3.58 -7.96 -13.93
CA PRO A 319 3.55 -9.14 -14.80
C PRO A 319 2.41 -10.13 -14.54
N GLU A 320 1.94 -10.22 -13.29
CA GLU A 320 0.89 -11.12 -12.83
C GLU A 320 -0.54 -10.69 -13.20
N PHE A 321 -0.73 -9.47 -13.72
CA PHE A 321 -2.05 -8.99 -14.16
C PHE A 321 -2.35 -9.43 -15.60
N PRO A 322 -3.63 -9.60 -15.98
CA PRO A 322 -4.01 -9.73 -17.39
C PRO A 322 -3.49 -8.56 -18.24
N LYS A 323 -3.16 -8.82 -19.52
CA LYS A 323 -2.72 -7.78 -20.46
C LYS A 323 -3.89 -6.85 -20.80
N MET A 324 -3.71 -5.54 -20.65
CA MET A 324 -4.77 -4.56 -20.90
C MET A 324 -4.67 -3.94 -22.31
N PRO A 325 -5.80 -3.50 -22.91
CA PRO A 325 -5.79 -2.75 -24.16
C PRO A 325 -4.91 -1.49 -24.05
N GLY A 326 -4.09 -1.21 -25.08
CA GLY A 326 -3.21 -0.04 -25.10
C GLY A 326 -2.01 -0.11 -24.15
N GLU A 327 -1.84 -1.19 -23.39
CA GLU A 327 -0.73 -1.33 -22.44
C GLU A 327 0.62 -1.54 -23.16
N PRO A 328 1.65 -0.71 -22.88
CA PRO A 328 2.99 -0.89 -23.41
C PRO A 328 3.60 -2.26 -23.10
N PRO A 329 4.62 -2.71 -23.84
CA PRO A 329 5.31 -3.96 -23.52
C PRO A 329 5.80 -3.99 -22.07
N ARG A 330 5.61 -5.13 -21.39
CA ARG A 330 6.13 -5.37 -20.02
C ARG A 330 7.56 -5.91 -20.03
N VAL A 331 8.30 -5.70 -21.11
CA VAL A 331 9.72 -6.07 -21.18
C VAL A 331 10.55 -4.81 -20.97
N GLN A 332 11.66 -4.95 -20.24
CA GLN A 332 12.60 -3.84 -20.06
C GLN A 332 13.05 -3.29 -21.42
N PRO A 333 13.17 -1.96 -21.58
CA PRO A 333 13.64 -1.31 -22.81
C PRO A 333 14.96 -1.90 -23.29
N SER A 334 15.92 -2.11 -22.37
CA SER A 334 17.21 -2.75 -22.64
C SER A 334 17.11 -4.19 -23.19
N ARG A 335 15.96 -4.86 -23.01
CA ARG A 335 15.70 -6.24 -23.47
C ARG A 335 14.66 -6.31 -24.60
N ALA A 336 14.08 -5.19 -25.01
CA ALA A 336 13.19 -5.15 -26.17
C ALA A 336 14.02 -5.37 -27.44
N ARG A 337 13.64 -6.34 -28.27
CA ARG A 337 14.27 -6.52 -29.59
C ARG A 337 14.08 -5.23 -30.37
N ARG A 338 15.17 -4.66 -30.90
CA ARG A 338 15.07 -3.55 -31.87
C ARG A 338 14.23 -4.03 -33.06
N PRO A 339 13.32 -3.21 -33.60
CA PRO A 339 12.69 -3.52 -34.87
C PRO A 339 13.80 -3.69 -35.91
N ASP A 340 13.74 -4.79 -36.66
CA ASP A 340 14.68 -5.10 -37.73
C ASP A 340 14.49 -4.07 -38.85
N THR A 341 15.35 -3.05 -38.90
CA THR A 341 15.42 -2.13 -40.03
C THR A 341 16.25 -2.79 -41.13
N SER A 342 15.72 -3.84 -41.74
CA SER A 342 16.23 -4.31 -43.04
C SER A 342 15.51 -3.52 -44.13
N ASP A 343 16.23 -2.58 -44.73
CA ASP A 343 15.82 -1.82 -45.92
C ASP A 343 15.25 -2.74 -47.02
N PRO A 344 14.16 -2.34 -47.71
CA PRO A 344 13.85 -2.92 -49.00
C PRO A 344 14.79 -2.31 -50.04
N GLU A 345 15.82 -3.05 -50.44
CA GLU A 345 16.64 -2.71 -51.60
C GLU A 345 15.74 -2.49 -52.83
N THR A 346 15.90 -1.30 -53.40
CA THR A 346 15.39 -0.84 -54.69
C THR A 346 15.80 -1.79 -55.81
N ASN A 347 14.82 -2.48 -56.40
CA ASN A 347 14.98 -3.16 -57.68
C ASN A 347 14.67 -2.15 -58.81
N GLU A 348 15.69 -1.49 -59.36
CA GLU A 348 15.57 -0.84 -60.67
C GLU A 348 15.85 -1.85 -61.79
N PRO A 349 15.04 -1.85 -62.88
CA PRO A 349 15.22 -2.77 -64.00
C PRO A 349 16.34 -2.28 -64.95
N GLY A 350 17.26 -3.18 -65.27
CA GLY A 350 18.33 -2.93 -66.25
C GLY A 350 17.79 -2.71 -67.67
N THR A 351 18.16 -1.58 -68.27
CA THR A 351 18.02 -1.31 -69.70
C THR A 351 19.11 -2.00 -70.50
N GLU A 352 18.67 -2.77 -71.50
CA GLU A 352 19.43 -3.36 -72.60
C GLU A 352 20.15 -2.32 -73.46
N THR A 353 21.33 -2.70 -73.95
CA THR A 353 22.14 -2.01 -74.96
C THR A 353 21.58 -2.18 -76.37
N ALA A 354 21.46 -1.07 -77.12
CA ALA A 354 21.92 -0.91 -78.51
C ALA A 354 21.76 0.56 -78.95
#